data_AF-A0A7C2L563-F1
#
_entry.id   AF-A0A7C2L563-F1
#
_cell.length_a   1.000
_cell.length_b   1.000
_cell.length_c   1.000
_cell.angle_alpha   90.00
_cell.angle_beta   90.00
_cell.angle_gamma   90.00
#
_symmetry.space_group_name_H-M   'P 1'
#
loop_
_entity.id
_entity.type
_entity.pdbx_description
1 polymer ?
#
loop_
_entity_poly.entity_id
_entity_poly.type
_entity_poly.pdbx_seq_one_letter_code
_entity_poly.pdbx_strand_id
1 'polypeptide(L)'
;AVRVCSEIAQEVPREIAAQTGASIRRVSLRYRNPKNIPDEYERRKLEEFEQQHRARALADESFDVVREDGRQYLRYMRPILVGPMCVTCHGPREAIPSSVRAVLAEKYPEDRATGYRSGDLRGAVSVKIPIGPEN
;
A
#
# COMPACT_ATOMS: atom_id res chain seq x y z
N ALA A 1 -1.50 -5.15 18.24
CA ALA A 1 -1.18 -5.35 16.81
C ALA A 1 -2.07 -4.52 15.88
N VAL A 2 -3.39 -4.77 15.81
CA VAL A 2 -4.31 -4.04 14.90
C VAL A 2 -4.31 -2.52 15.13
N ARG A 3 -4.34 -2.09 16.40
CA ARG A 3 -4.29 -0.67 16.79
C ARG A 3 -3.02 0.04 16.33
N VAL A 4 -1.87 -0.62 16.48
CA VAL A 4 -0.55 -0.12 16.03
C VAL A 4 -0.50 0.06 14.51
N CYS A 5 -1.05 -0.90 13.75
CA CYS A 5 -1.07 -0.77 12.29
C CYS A 5 -2.08 0.28 11.77
N SER A 6 -3.13 0.61 12.53
CA SER A 6 -4.13 1.61 12.12
C SER A 6 -3.80 3.03 12.56
N GLU A 7 -3.18 3.20 13.74
CA GLU A 7 -2.96 4.52 14.36
C GLU A 7 -1.56 5.05 14.06
N ILE A 8 -0.51 4.30 14.38
CA ILE A 8 0.89 4.76 14.23
C ILE A 8 1.33 4.83 12.76
N ALA A 9 0.77 3.98 11.89
CA ALA A 9 1.11 3.97 10.46
C ALA A 9 0.67 5.24 9.70
N GLN A 10 0.00 6.19 10.35
CA GLN A 10 -0.49 7.43 9.75
C GLN A 10 0.21 8.68 10.28
N GLU A 11 0.91 8.61 11.41
CA GLU A 11 1.49 9.80 12.07
C GLU A 11 2.71 10.33 11.32
N VAL A 12 3.70 9.47 11.05
CA VAL A 12 4.92 9.85 10.31
C VAL A 12 4.62 10.39 8.89
N PRO A 13 3.73 9.78 8.09
CA PRO A 13 3.30 10.34 6.81
C PRO A 13 2.72 11.76 6.89
N ARG A 14 1.98 12.09 7.96
CA ARG A 14 1.35 13.40 8.11
C ARG A 14 2.36 14.50 8.39
N GLU A 15 3.37 14.22 9.21
CA GLU A 15 4.43 15.16 9.52
C GLU A 15 5.26 15.48 8.27
N ILE A 16 5.66 14.46 7.52
CA ILE A 16 6.39 14.64 6.25
C ILE A 16 5.53 15.42 5.25
N ALA A 17 4.24 15.10 5.14
CA ALA A 17 3.32 15.82 4.27
C ALA A 17 3.22 17.31 4.63
N ALA A 18 3.15 17.65 5.93
CA ALA A 18 3.08 19.03 6.38
C ALA A 18 4.36 19.82 6.05
N GLN A 19 5.53 19.18 6.09
CA GLN A 19 6.82 19.84 5.85
C GLN A 19 7.21 19.92 4.36
N THR A 20 6.82 18.95 3.54
CA THR A 20 7.33 18.80 2.17
C THR A 20 6.25 18.87 1.09
N GLY A 21 4.98 18.80 1.48
CA GLY A 21 3.87 18.59 0.54
C GLY A 21 3.84 17.17 -0.06
N ALA A 22 4.71 16.26 0.37
CA ALA A 22 4.73 14.89 -0.09
C ALA A 22 3.52 14.09 0.44
N SER A 23 2.96 13.24 -0.41
CA SER A 23 1.96 12.25 0.01
C SER A 23 2.64 10.90 0.20
N ILE A 24 2.46 10.25 1.35
CA ILE A 24 2.94 8.89 1.61
C ILE A 24 1.74 8.02 1.98
N ARG A 25 1.54 6.92 1.25
CA ARG A 25 0.37 6.06 1.38
C ARG A 25 0.74 4.59 1.23
N ARG A 26 -0.14 3.71 1.72
CA ARG A 26 -0.12 2.29 1.37
C ARG A 26 -1.29 2.01 0.45
N VAL A 27 -1.03 1.37 -0.68
CA VAL A 27 -2.03 1.11 -1.72
C VAL A 27 -2.01 -0.36 -2.12
N SER A 28 -3.17 -0.87 -2.53
CA SER A 28 -3.31 -2.27 -2.93
C SER A 28 -4.52 -2.49 -3.81
N LEU A 29 -4.39 -3.38 -4.80
CA LEU A 29 -5.52 -3.89 -5.59
C LEU A 29 -6.51 -4.67 -4.71
N ARG A 30 -6.04 -5.28 -3.62
CA ARG A 30 -6.84 -5.98 -2.60
C ARG A 30 -6.79 -5.20 -1.30
N TYR A 31 -7.40 -4.03 -1.30
CA TYR A 31 -7.42 -3.11 -0.16
C TYR A 31 -8.36 -3.60 0.96
N ARG A 32 -7.99 -3.25 2.20
CA ARG A 32 -8.83 -3.44 3.40
C ARG A 32 -9.60 -2.16 3.72
N ASN A 33 -8.87 -1.06 3.71
CA ASN A 33 -9.40 0.27 3.94
C ASN A 33 -9.65 0.94 2.57
N PRO A 34 -10.84 1.49 2.28
CA PRO A 34 -11.11 2.23 1.04
C PRO A 34 -10.14 3.39 0.78
N LYS A 35 -9.53 3.96 1.82
CA LYS A 35 -8.46 4.99 1.68
C LYS A 35 -7.20 4.46 0.98
N ASN A 36 -7.06 3.15 0.82
CA ASN A 36 -5.92 2.51 0.18
C ASN A 36 -6.23 2.05 -1.26
N ILE A 37 -7.38 2.47 -1.81
CA ILE A 37 -7.68 2.32 -3.24
C ILE A 37 -6.60 3.11 -4.01
N PRO A 38 -5.89 2.46 -4.95
CA PRO A 38 -4.89 3.13 -5.76
C PRO A 38 -5.52 4.11 -6.74
N ASP A 39 -4.82 5.22 -7.01
CA ASP A 39 -5.07 6.04 -8.19
C ASP A 39 -4.65 5.31 -9.49
N GLU A 40 -4.82 5.95 -10.64
CA GLU A 40 -4.51 5.32 -11.93
C GLU A 40 -3.03 4.96 -12.07
N TYR A 41 -2.12 5.86 -11.67
CA TYR A 41 -0.68 5.60 -11.72
C TYR A 41 -0.32 4.43 -10.80
N GLU A 42 -0.80 4.47 -9.57
CA GLU A 42 -0.53 3.45 -8.55
C GLU A 42 -1.08 2.08 -8.98
N ARG A 43 -2.26 2.06 -9.62
CA ARG A 43 -2.85 0.84 -10.15
C ARG A 43 -1.96 0.20 -11.21
N ARG A 44 -1.51 0.96 -12.20
CA ARG A 44 -0.62 0.44 -13.26
C ARG A 44 0.66 -0.14 -12.67
N LYS A 45 1.30 0.58 -11.75
CA LYS A 45 2.51 0.10 -11.06
C LYS A 45 2.26 -1.15 -10.22
N LEU A 46 1.12 -1.24 -9.53
CA LEU A 46 0.75 -2.45 -8.80
C LEU A 46 0.54 -3.65 -9.75
N GLU A 47 -0.07 -3.44 -10.91
CA GLU A 47 -0.26 -4.47 -11.93
C GLU A 47 1.08 -4.91 -12.56
N GLU A 48 2.01 -3.98 -12.78
CA GLU A 48 3.40 -4.27 -13.17
C GLU A 48 4.11 -5.12 -12.11
N PHE A 49 4.04 -4.72 -10.83
CA PHE A 49 4.62 -5.49 -9.73
C PHE A 49 4.01 -6.89 -9.60
N GLU A 50 2.70 -7.05 -9.79
CA GLU A 50 2.03 -8.35 -9.81
C GLU A 50 2.57 -9.25 -10.94
N GLN A 51 2.80 -8.69 -12.13
CA GLN A 51 3.38 -9.43 -13.26
C GLN A 51 4.83 -9.83 -12.98
N GLN A 52 5.65 -8.90 -12.49
CA GLN A 52 7.05 -9.15 -12.15
C GLN A 52 7.19 -10.16 -11.01
N HIS A 53 6.32 -10.09 -9.99
CA HIS A 53 6.28 -11.05 -8.88
C HIS A 53 5.98 -12.46 -9.37
N ARG A 54 4.98 -12.63 -10.25
CA ARG A 54 4.68 -13.91 -10.91
C ARG A 54 5.87 -14.44 -11.72
N ALA A 55 6.61 -13.54 -12.37
CA ALA A 55 7.82 -13.87 -13.12
C ALA A 55 9.07 -14.08 -12.24
N ARG A 56 8.98 -13.93 -10.91
CA ARG A 56 10.11 -13.97 -9.97
C ARG A 56 11.22 -12.95 -10.29
N ALA A 57 10.82 -11.80 -10.83
CA ALA A 57 11.69 -10.70 -11.21
C ALA A 57 11.16 -9.36 -10.65
N LEU A 58 10.60 -9.40 -9.44
CA LEU A 58 10.03 -8.23 -8.77
C LEU A 58 11.11 -7.18 -8.51
N ALA A 59 10.91 -5.97 -9.04
CA ALA A 59 11.76 -4.84 -8.73
C ALA A 59 11.62 -4.42 -7.26
N ASP A 60 12.73 -4.01 -6.64
CA ASP A 60 12.73 -3.52 -5.25
C ASP A 60 11.99 -2.19 -5.10
N GLU A 61 11.97 -1.37 -6.15
CA GLU A 61 11.32 -0.07 -6.21
C GLU A 61 11.09 0.40 -7.65
N SER A 62 10.24 1.42 -7.80
CA SER A 62 9.98 2.14 -9.05
C SER A 62 9.97 3.63 -8.76
N PHE A 63 10.46 4.43 -9.70
CA PHE A 63 10.37 5.89 -9.65
C PHE A 63 10.03 6.44 -11.03
N ASP A 64 9.21 7.48 -11.09
CA ASP A 64 8.90 8.21 -12.32
C ASP A 64 8.69 9.70 -12.02
N VAL A 65 9.01 10.55 -12.99
CA VAL A 65 8.53 11.93 -13.00
C VAL A 65 7.27 11.99 -13.83
N VAL A 66 6.18 12.50 -13.25
CA VAL A 66 4.88 12.61 -13.91
C VAL A 66 4.38 14.05 -13.85
N ARG A 67 3.56 14.42 -14.84
CA ARG A 67 2.88 15.72 -14.88
C ARG A 67 1.39 15.51 -14.63
N GLU A 68 0.85 16.16 -13.61
CA GLU A 68 -0.55 16.07 -13.20
C GLU A 68 -1.05 17.49 -12.90
N ASP A 69 -2.18 17.88 -13.50
CA ASP A 69 -2.80 19.21 -13.32
C ASP A 69 -1.81 20.37 -13.50
N GLY A 70 -0.91 20.25 -14.49
CA GLY A 70 0.10 21.26 -14.81
C GLY A 70 1.30 21.30 -13.86
N ARG A 71 1.36 20.44 -12.83
CA ARG A 71 2.46 20.34 -11.86
C ARG A 71 3.28 19.07 -12.09
N GLN A 72 4.59 19.12 -11.83
CA GLN A 72 5.47 17.96 -11.88
C GLN A 72 5.55 17.30 -10.50
N TYR A 73 5.59 15.97 -10.50
CA TYR A 73 5.74 15.15 -9.31
C TYR A 73 6.78 14.06 -9.54
N LEU A 74 7.66 13.88 -8.56
CA LEU A 74 8.40 12.63 -8.43
C LEU A 74 7.48 11.63 -7.72
N ARG A 75 7.18 10.52 -8.38
CA ARG A 75 6.48 9.38 -7.79
C ARG A 75 7.45 8.26 -7.53
N TYR A 76 7.35 7.67 -6.35
CA TYR A 76 8.14 6.53 -5.90
C TYR A 76 7.20 5.46 -5.36
N MET A 77 7.44 4.20 -5.73
CA MET A 77 6.69 3.07 -5.20
C MET A 77 7.61 1.92 -4.83
N ARG A 78 7.32 1.30 -3.69
CA ARG A 78 8.02 0.10 -3.20
C ARG A 78 7.03 -1.02 -2.90
N PRO A 79 7.13 -2.20 -3.54
CA PRO A 79 6.23 -3.31 -3.25
C PRO A 79 6.39 -3.80 -1.81
N ILE A 80 5.29 -4.29 -1.26
CA ILE A 80 5.22 -4.88 0.08
C ILE A 80 4.95 -6.36 -0.08
N LEU A 81 5.90 -7.20 0.34
CA LEU A 81 5.69 -8.65 0.42
C LEU A 81 5.11 -9.04 1.78
N VAL A 82 4.25 -10.05 1.78
CA VAL A 82 3.65 -10.61 2.99
C VAL A 82 4.70 -11.40 3.77
N GLY A 83 4.98 -10.97 5.00
CA GLY A 83 5.82 -11.70 5.95
C GLY A 83 5.01 -12.60 6.90
N PRO A 84 5.68 -13.40 7.77
CA PRO A 84 5.01 -14.31 8.69
C PRO A 84 4.01 -13.63 9.64
N MET A 85 4.30 -12.43 10.13
CA MET A 85 3.37 -11.69 10.99
C MET A 85 2.14 -11.15 10.24
N CYS A 86 2.26 -10.95 8.93
CA CYS A 86 1.18 -10.39 8.13
C CYS A 86 0.00 -11.36 8.03
N VAL A 87 0.27 -12.67 7.99
CA VAL A 87 -0.78 -13.69 7.79
C VAL A 87 -1.73 -13.83 8.98
N THR A 88 -1.37 -13.32 10.17
CA THR A 88 -2.29 -13.27 11.33
C THR A 88 -3.59 -12.50 11.01
N CYS A 89 -3.52 -11.49 10.14
CA CYS A 89 -4.70 -10.69 9.75
C CYS A 89 -4.97 -10.72 8.25
N HIS A 90 -4.00 -11.12 7.42
CA HIS A 90 -4.11 -11.17 5.96
C HIS A 90 -4.14 -12.60 5.41
N GLY A 91 -3.96 -13.61 6.26
CA GLY A 91 -3.93 -15.02 5.88
C GLY A 91 -5.28 -15.58 5.41
N PRO A 92 -5.35 -16.89 5.10
CA PRO A 92 -6.62 -17.58 4.84
C PRO A 92 -7.64 -17.28 5.93
N ARG A 93 -8.90 -17.03 5.55
CA ARG A 93 -9.93 -16.54 6.49
C ARG A 93 -10.13 -17.47 7.67
N GLU A 94 -10.01 -18.77 7.42
CA GLU A 94 -10.16 -19.85 8.38
C GLU A 94 -9.03 -19.82 9.41
N ALA A 95 -7.82 -19.42 9.01
CA ALA A 95 -6.63 -19.33 9.84
C ALA A 95 -6.53 -18.01 10.65
N ILE A 96 -7.33 -17.00 10.33
CA ILE A 96 -7.36 -15.74 11.10
C ILE A 96 -8.11 -15.99 12.43
N PRO A 97 -7.56 -15.63 13.60
CA PRO A 97 -8.24 -15.81 14.89
C PRO A 97 -9.63 -15.15 14.92
N SER A 98 -10.60 -15.78 15.57
CA SER A 98 -11.99 -15.28 15.64
C SER A 98 -12.10 -13.86 16.19
N SER A 99 -11.30 -13.54 17.22
CA SER A 99 -11.22 -12.20 17.80
C SER A 99 -10.73 -11.15 16.79
N VAL A 100 -9.78 -11.51 15.92
CA VAL A 100 -9.30 -10.64 14.84
C VAL A 100 -10.37 -10.49 13.76
N ARG A 101 -11.03 -11.59 13.36
CA ARG A 101 -12.12 -11.54 12.36
C ARG A 101 -13.25 -10.61 12.80
N ALA A 102 -13.64 -10.64 14.07
CA ALA A 102 -14.68 -9.77 14.60
C ALA A 102 -14.31 -8.28 14.44
N VAL A 103 -13.09 -7.90 14.83
CA VAL A 103 -12.60 -6.52 14.67
C VAL A 103 -12.50 -6.12 13.19
N LEU A 104 -12.07 -7.04 12.32
CA LEU A 104 -12.00 -6.77 10.88
C LEU A 104 -13.39 -6.56 10.27
N ALA A 105 -14.38 -7.38 10.63
CA ALA A 105 -15.74 -7.25 10.13
C ALA A 105 -16.42 -5.95 10.61
N GLU A 106 -16.18 -5.56 11.85
CA GLU A 106 -16.69 -4.31 12.42
C GLU A 106 -16.08 -3.08 11.74
N LYS A 107 -14.74 -3.04 11.62
CA LYS A 107 -14.04 -1.85 11.10
C LYS A 107 -13.98 -1.77 9.57
N TYR A 108 -14.00 -2.92 8.90
CA TYR A 108 -13.78 -3.05 7.46
C TYR A 108 -14.78 -4.04 6.86
N PRO A 109 -16.07 -3.68 6.78
CA PRO A 109 -17.13 -4.56 6.27
C PRO A 109 -16.87 -5.02 4.82
N GLU A 110 -16.16 -4.22 4.03
CA GLU A 110 -15.79 -4.51 2.64
C GLU A 110 -14.36 -5.05 2.48
N ASP A 111 -13.77 -5.63 3.54
CA ASP A 111 -12.38 -6.09 3.52
C ASP A 111 -12.10 -7.14 2.42
N ARG A 112 -11.15 -6.81 1.54
CA ARG A 112 -10.67 -7.70 0.45
C ARG A 112 -9.31 -8.32 0.73
N ALA A 113 -8.66 -7.92 1.83
CA ALA A 113 -7.25 -8.21 2.09
C ALA A 113 -7.03 -9.49 2.92
N THR A 114 -7.66 -10.60 2.56
CA THR A 114 -7.46 -11.90 3.22
C THR A 114 -7.05 -12.97 2.21
N GLY A 115 -6.64 -14.16 2.64
CA GLY A 115 -6.23 -15.24 1.75
C GLY A 115 -4.79 -15.14 1.22
N TYR A 116 -3.96 -14.30 1.83
CA TYR A 116 -2.54 -14.22 1.50
C TYR A 116 -1.72 -15.33 2.17
N ARG A 117 -0.58 -15.66 1.56
CA ARG A 117 0.49 -16.47 2.13
C ARG A 117 1.79 -15.67 2.22
N SER A 118 2.72 -16.14 3.03
CA SER A 118 4.06 -15.55 3.08
C SER A 118 4.70 -15.54 1.69
N GLY A 119 5.29 -14.42 1.32
CA GLY A 119 5.89 -14.19 0.01
C GLY A 119 4.93 -13.63 -1.05
N ASP A 120 3.61 -13.60 -0.82
CA ASP A 120 2.67 -12.96 -1.74
C ASP A 120 2.88 -11.43 -1.79
N LEU A 121 2.54 -10.80 -2.91
CA LEU A 121 2.52 -9.35 -3.05
C LEU A 121 1.28 -8.76 -2.36
N ARG A 122 1.49 -7.96 -1.31
CA ARG A 122 0.41 -7.32 -0.55
C ARG A 122 -0.12 -6.07 -1.24
N GLY A 123 0.75 -5.31 -1.89
CA GLY A 123 0.51 -3.95 -2.36
C GLY A 123 1.83 -3.19 -2.41
N ALA A 124 1.78 -1.88 -2.22
CA ALA A 124 2.98 -1.04 -2.21
C ALA A 124 2.87 0.13 -1.22
N VAL A 125 4.04 0.63 -0.79
CA VAL A 125 4.16 2.00 -0.31
C VAL A 125 4.24 2.90 -1.55
N SER A 126 3.44 3.96 -1.58
CA SER A 126 3.41 4.97 -2.64
C SER A 126 3.78 6.32 -2.04
N VAL A 127 4.69 7.02 -2.70
CA VAL A 127 5.17 8.34 -2.33
C VAL A 127 5.04 9.26 -3.53
N LYS A 128 4.44 10.44 -3.34
CA LYS A 128 4.29 11.47 -4.38
C LYS A 128 4.83 12.79 -3.84
N ILE A 129 5.89 13.31 -4.45
CA ILE A 129 6.58 14.52 -4.01
C ILE A 129 6.41 15.57 -5.10
N PRO A 130 5.85 16.76 -4.81
CA PRO A 130 5.87 17.87 -5.76
C PRO A 130 7.31 18.29 -6.02
N ILE A 131 7.71 18.34 -7.27
CA ILE A 131 9.01 18.90 -7.66
C ILE A 131 8.78 20.23 -8.37
N GLY A 132 9.61 21.22 -8.09
CA GLY A 132 9.54 22.54 -8.73
C GLY A 132 9.69 22.44 -10.26
N PRO A 133 9.42 23.52 -11.01
CA PRO A 133 9.68 23.51 -12.44
C PRO A 133 11.15 23.16 -12.71
N GLU A 134 11.42 22.35 -13.74
CA GLU A 134 12.77 22.23 -14.29
C GLU A 134 13.26 23.64 -14.63
N ASN A 135 14.41 24.03 -14.04
CA ASN A 135 15.10 25.26 -14.42
C ASN A 135 15.62 25.13 -15.85
#